data_AF-A0A6N9UXB7-F1
#
_entry.id   AF-A0A6N9UXB7-F1
#
_cell.length_a   1.000
_cell.length_b   1.000
_cell.length_c   1.000
_cell.angle_alpha   90.00
_cell.angle_beta   90.00
_cell.angle_gamma   90.00
#
_symmetry.space_group_name_H-M   'P 1'
#
loop_
_entity.id
_entity.type
_entity.pdbx_description
1 polymer ?
#
loop_
_entity_poly.entity_id
_entity_poly.type
_entity_poly.pdbx_seq_one_letter_code
_entity_poly.pdbx_strand_id
1 'polypeptide(L)'
;APTRAPADVHAVTLLRREILASPRPVTLIPTAPLTNIALLLRTHPEVTGNIERIVFMGGAVATGNATPVAEFNVWHDPEAAAILLTAGVPITMYGLDVFERVIVPG
;
A
#
# COMPACT_ATOMS: atom_id res chain seq x y z
N ALA A 1 -20.42 -3.85 -12.29
CA ALA A 1 -20.28 -2.47 -11.79
C ALA A 1 -20.17 -2.51 -10.26
N PRO A 2 -19.42 -1.59 -9.62
CA PRO A 2 -19.36 -1.52 -8.17
C PRO A 2 -20.75 -1.22 -7.58
N THR A 3 -21.11 -1.94 -6.51
CA THR A 3 -22.42 -1.85 -5.84
C THR A 3 -22.42 -0.93 -4.62
N ARG A 4 -21.25 -0.40 -4.22
CA ARG A 4 -21.10 0.54 -3.11
C ARG A 4 -20.89 1.98 -3.61
N ALA A 5 -21.51 2.93 -2.93
CA ALA A 5 -21.19 4.34 -3.06
C ALA A 5 -19.83 4.65 -2.39
N PRO A 6 -19.11 5.69 -2.85
CA PRO A 6 -17.96 6.21 -2.13
C PRO A 6 -18.35 6.60 -0.69
N ALA A 7 -17.44 6.44 0.25
CA ALA A 7 -17.65 6.92 1.61
C ALA A 7 -17.53 8.45 1.66
N ASP A 8 -18.33 9.12 2.50
CA ASP A 8 -18.32 10.58 2.68
C ASP A 8 -17.12 11.09 3.53
N VAL A 9 -16.11 10.25 3.73
CA VAL A 9 -14.94 10.55 4.56
C VAL A 9 -13.64 10.33 3.77
N HIS A 10 -12.59 11.07 4.14
CA HIS A 10 -11.28 10.89 3.55
C HIS A 10 -10.75 9.46 3.74
N ALA A 11 -10.01 8.94 2.75
CA ALA A 11 -9.52 7.56 2.75
C ALA A 11 -8.71 7.21 4.02
N VAL A 12 -7.87 8.12 4.50
CA VAL A 12 -7.10 7.95 5.75
C VAL A 12 -8.01 7.79 6.98
N THR A 13 -9.07 8.60 7.07
CA THR A 13 -10.04 8.52 8.16
C THR A 13 -10.81 7.20 8.11
N LEU A 14 -11.19 6.76 6.91
CA LEU A 14 -11.82 5.47 6.71
C LEU A 14 -10.89 4.34 7.14
N LEU A 15 -9.66 4.30 6.64
CA LEU A 15 -8.67 3.27 6.98
C LEU A 15 -8.44 3.19 8.49
N ARG A 16 -8.20 4.33 9.15
CA ARG A 16 -8.03 4.38 10.60
C ARG A 16 -9.23 3.76 11.32
N ARG A 17 -10.45 4.15 10.94
CA ARG A 17 -11.68 3.65 11.58
C ARG A 17 -11.80 2.14 11.42
N GLU A 18 -11.65 1.62 10.20
CA GLU A 18 -11.80 0.18 9.93
C GLU A 18 -10.69 -0.63 10.60
N ILE A 19 -9.45 -0.14 10.61
CA ILE A 19 -8.33 -0.80 11.30
C ILE A 19 -8.62 -0.89 12.80
N LEU A 20 -8.98 0.21 13.47
CA LEU A 20 -9.20 0.21 14.92
C LEU A 20 -10.49 -0.49 15.35
N ALA A 21 -11.50 -0.53 14.48
CA ALA A 21 -12.75 -1.26 14.74
C ALA A 21 -12.61 -2.78 14.53
N SER A 22 -11.56 -3.23 13.84
CA SER A 22 -11.36 -4.65 13.58
C SER A 22 -11.03 -5.39 14.88
N PRO A 23 -11.75 -6.48 15.23
CA PRO A 23 -11.48 -7.26 16.43
C PRO A 23 -10.18 -8.09 16.36
N ARG A 24 -9.52 -8.07 15.19
CA ARG A 24 -8.28 -8.80 14.91
C ARG A 24 -7.37 -7.94 14.03
N PRO A 25 -6.04 -8.09 14.14
CA PRO A 25 -5.12 -7.38 13.28
C PRO A 25 -5.45 -7.55 11.79
N VAL A 26 -5.31 -6.48 11.01
CA VAL A 26 -5.65 -6.47 9.59
C VAL A 26 -4.40 -6.55 8.72
N THR A 27 -4.52 -7.14 7.53
CA THR A 27 -3.51 -7.05 6.48
C THR A 27 -3.88 -5.92 5.51
N LEU A 28 -2.96 -4.98 5.28
CA LEU A 28 -3.14 -3.95 4.25
C LEU A 28 -2.56 -4.43 2.93
N ILE A 29 -3.29 -4.22 1.82
CA ILE A 29 -2.86 -4.59 0.46
C ILE A 29 -2.90 -3.37 -0.48
N PRO A 30 -1.93 -2.45 -0.43
CA PRO A 30 -1.86 -1.30 -1.33
C PRO A 30 -1.37 -1.72 -2.72
N THR A 31 -2.09 -1.32 -3.77
CA THR A 31 -1.77 -1.65 -5.17
C THR A 31 -1.61 -0.42 -6.07
N ALA A 32 -1.43 0.74 -5.45
CA ALA A 32 -1.32 2.06 -6.08
C ALA A 32 -0.30 2.92 -5.29
N PRO A 33 -0.01 4.17 -5.70
CA PRO A 33 0.90 5.04 -4.94
C PRO A 33 0.57 5.09 -3.44
N LEU A 34 1.61 5.03 -2.62
CA LEU A 34 1.50 4.71 -1.19
C LEU A 34 1.09 5.90 -0.32
N THR A 35 0.76 7.05 -0.92
CA THR A 35 0.47 8.32 -0.25
C THR A 35 -0.54 8.19 0.87
N ASN A 36 -1.66 7.49 0.65
CA ASN A 36 -2.69 7.27 1.68
C ASN A 36 -2.16 6.47 2.87
N ILE A 37 -1.30 5.48 2.62
CA ILE A 37 -0.75 4.61 3.66
C ILE A 37 0.32 5.36 4.45
N ALA A 38 1.20 6.09 3.77
CA ALA A 38 2.20 6.92 4.44
C ALA A 38 1.54 8.00 5.30
N LEU A 39 0.51 8.68 4.78
CA LEU A 39 -0.24 9.67 5.54
C LEU A 39 -0.91 9.04 6.77
N LEU A 40 -1.56 7.89 6.63
CA LEU A 40 -2.14 7.12 7.73
C LEU A 40 -1.10 6.78 8.82
N LEU A 41 0.04 6.23 8.43
CA LEU A 41 1.09 5.82 9.36
C LEU A 41 1.72 7.01 10.09
N ARG A 42 1.77 8.18 9.45
CA ARG A 42 2.29 9.41 10.04
C ARG A 42 1.30 10.12 10.96
N THR A 43 0.02 10.20 10.59
CA THR A 43 -0.98 10.95 11.36
C THR A 43 -1.66 10.10 12.43
N HIS A 44 -1.65 8.77 12.28
CA HIS A 44 -2.30 7.84 13.19
C HIS A 44 -1.38 6.66 13.54
N PRO A 45 -0.22 6.90 14.18
CA PRO A 45 0.73 5.82 14.50
C PRO A 45 0.12 4.71 15.35
N GLU A 46 -0.96 4.98 16.10
CA GLU A 46 -1.67 3.99 16.92
C GLU A 46 -2.24 2.82 16.11
N VAL A 47 -2.49 3.01 14.80
CA VAL A 47 -3.05 1.95 13.94
C VAL A 47 -2.08 0.80 13.72
N THR A 48 -0.77 1.05 13.86
CA THR A 48 0.27 0.02 13.67
C THR A 48 0.08 -1.16 14.62
N GLY A 49 -0.45 -0.93 15.83
CA GLY A 49 -0.75 -1.99 16.80
C GLY A 49 -1.86 -2.96 16.38
N ASN A 50 -2.68 -2.60 15.38
CA ASN A 50 -3.71 -3.48 14.83
C ASN A 50 -3.50 -3.80 13.33
N ILE A 51 -2.28 -3.60 12.83
CA ILE A 51 -1.87 -4.06 11.50
C ILE A 51 -0.98 -5.29 11.68
N GLU A 52 -1.41 -6.41 11.12
CA GLU A 52 -0.64 -7.65 11.10
C GLU A 52 0.59 -7.52 10.20
N ARG A 53 0.37 -7.02 8.98
CA ARG A 53 1.38 -6.85 7.95
C ARG A 53 0.88 -5.95 6.82
N ILE A 54 1.82 -5.46 6.01
CA ILE A 54 1.54 -4.71 4.80
C ILE A 54 2.11 -5.47 3.60
N VAL A 55 1.27 -5.77 2.62
CA VAL A 55 1.66 -6.43 1.37
C VAL A 55 1.39 -5.48 0.23
N PHE A 56 2.41 -4.82 -0.30
CA PHE A 56 2.19 -3.81 -1.33
C PHE A 56 2.75 -4.25 -2.68
N MET A 57 2.07 -3.81 -3.74
CA MET A 57 2.60 -3.86 -5.09
C MET A 57 3.38 -2.58 -5.37
N GLY A 58 4.67 -2.73 -5.65
CA GLY A 58 5.52 -1.60 -6.02
C GLY A 58 7.00 -1.97 -6.00
N GLY A 59 7.80 -1.15 -6.67
CA GLY A 59 9.23 -1.37 -6.82
C GLY A 59 9.58 -2.43 -7.88
N ALA A 60 10.86 -2.49 -8.21
CA ALA A 60 11.43 -3.49 -9.09
C ALA A 60 12.88 -3.76 -8.68
N VAL A 61 13.32 -5.01 -8.79
CA VAL A 61 14.70 -5.41 -8.54
C VAL A 61 15.52 -5.26 -9.82
N ALA A 62 14.96 -5.64 -10.98
CA ALA A 62 15.62 -5.52 -12.27
C ALA A 62 15.31 -4.18 -12.98
N THR A 63 14.19 -4.11 -13.68
CA THR A 63 13.82 -2.98 -14.54
C THR A 63 12.54 -2.30 -14.08
N GLY A 64 12.52 -0.97 -14.16
CA GLY A 64 11.32 -0.19 -13.90
C GLY A 64 10.39 -0.09 -15.12
N ASN A 65 9.14 0.32 -14.87
CA ASN A 65 8.13 0.59 -15.91
C ASN A 65 7.76 2.07 -16.05
N ALA A 66 8.02 2.91 -15.04
CA ALA A 66 7.83 4.36 -15.12
C ALA A 66 9.09 5.06 -15.61
N THR A 67 10.25 4.58 -15.19
CA THR A 67 11.56 4.90 -15.77
C THR A 67 12.35 3.59 -15.91
N PRO A 68 13.51 3.57 -16.61
CA PRO A 68 14.32 2.35 -16.70
C PRO A 68 14.69 1.72 -15.35
N VAL A 69 14.70 2.51 -14.27
CA VAL A 69 15.14 2.10 -12.92
C VAL A 69 14.06 2.25 -11.84
N ALA A 70 12.84 2.66 -12.18
CA ALA A 70 11.78 2.90 -11.19
C ALA A 70 10.42 2.35 -11.64
N GLU A 71 9.74 1.68 -10.71
CA GLU A 71 8.36 1.21 -10.86
C GLU A 71 7.37 2.35 -10.56
N PHE A 72 6.25 2.36 -11.26
CA PHE A 72 5.23 3.42 -11.25
C PHE A 72 4.71 3.84 -9.88
N ASN A 73 4.25 2.92 -9.04
CA ASN A 73 3.69 3.25 -7.73
C ASN A 73 4.73 3.90 -6.81
N VAL A 74 5.96 3.38 -6.79
CA VAL A 74 7.06 3.94 -6.00
C VAL A 74 7.59 5.24 -6.61
N TRP A 75 7.67 5.32 -7.94
CA TRP A 75 8.11 6.53 -8.64
C TRP A 75 7.18 7.72 -8.41
N HIS A 76 5.87 7.46 -8.29
CA HIS A 76 4.88 8.51 -8.09
C HIS A 76 4.96 9.17 -6.69
N ASP A 77 5.37 8.41 -5.68
CA ASP A 77 5.54 8.91 -4.31
C ASP A 77 6.64 8.11 -3.57
N PRO A 78 7.91 8.42 -3.85
CA PRO A 78 9.04 7.70 -3.24
C PRO A 78 9.17 8.00 -1.76
N GLU A 79 8.78 9.19 -1.30
CA GLU A 79 8.74 9.56 0.11
C GLU A 79 7.74 8.70 0.89
N ALA A 80 6.55 8.45 0.34
CA ALA A 80 5.58 7.54 0.94
C ALA A 80 6.10 6.11 1.03
N ALA A 81 6.82 5.63 0.01
CA ALA A 81 7.47 4.33 0.06
C ALA A 81 8.53 4.26 1.18
N ALA A 82 9.35 5.30 1.33
CA ALA A 82 10.35 5.37 2.41
C ALA A 82 9.71 5.36 3.81
N ILE A 83 8.60 6.08 4.00
CA ILE A 83 7.83 6.07 5.25
C ILE A 83 7.29 4.66 5.53
N LEU A 84 6.68 4.01 4.54
CA LEU A 84 6.13 2.66 4.70
C LEU A 84 7.23 1.68 5.09
N LEU A 85 8.36 1.69 4.38
CA LEU A 85 9.49 0.78 4.64
C LEU A 85 10.11 0.95 6.03
N THR A 86 9.92 2.10 6.67
CA THR A 86 10.42 2.40 8.02
C THR A 86 9.34 2.36 9.11
N ALA A 87 8.13 1.90 8.79
CA ALA A 87 6.97 1.95 9.68
C ALA A 87 6.97 0.95 10.85
N GLY A 88 7.94 0.05 10.91
CA GLY A 88 8.05 -0.94 12.00
C GLY A 88 6.99 -2.05 11.97
N VAL A 89 6.26 -2.19 10.87
CA VAL A 89 5.28 -3.26 10.63
C VAL A 89 5.89 -4.29 9.69
N PRO A 90 5.57 -5.61 9.81
CA PRO A 90 6.02 -6.60 8.83
C PRO A 90 5.57 -6.24 7.41
N ILE A 91 6.52 -6.17 6.48
CA ILE A 91 6.27 -5.72 5.11
C ILE A 91 6.68 -6.80 4.12
N THR A 92 5.85 -7.01 3.10
CA THR A 92 6.16 -7.83 1.93
C THR A 92 5.96 -6.98 0.67
N MET A 93 7.03 -6.81 -0.10
CA MET A 93 6.99 -6.12 -1.38
C MET A 93 6.81 -7.14 -2.51
N TYR A 94 5.79 -6.93 -3.33
CA TYR A 94 5.64 -7.61 -4.61
C TYR A 94 5.98 -6.63 -5.74
N GLY A 95 7.21 -6.69 -6.22
CA GLY A 95 7.69 -5.85 -7.32
C GLY A 95 7.30 -6.34 -8.71
N LEU A 96 7.64 -5.57 -9.74
CA LEU A 96 7.38 -5.91 -11.15
C LEU A 96 7.92 -7.28 -11.55
N ASP A 97 9.06 -7.69 -11.00
CA ASP A 97 9.72 -8.97 -11.30
C ASP A 97 8.80 -10.19 -11.07
N VAL A 98 7.82 -10.05 -10.17
CA VAL A 98 6.80 -11.07 -9.88
C VAL A 98 5.58 -10.89 -10.80
N PHE A 99 5.14 -9.65 -11.03
CA PHE A 99 3.93 -9.36 -11.78
C PHE A 99 4.08 -9.49 -13.30
N GLU A 100 5.27 -9.29 -13.85
CA GLU A 100 5.53 -9.49 -15.30
C GLU A 100 5.35 -10.94 -15.75
N ARG A 101 5.36 -11.89 -14.80
CA ARG A 101 5.18 -13.32 -15.09
C ARG A 101 3.71 -13.74 -15.10
N VAL A 102 2.78 -12.88 -14.64
CA VAL A 102 1.36 -13.17 -14.54
C VAL A 102 0.65 -12.57 -15.75
N ILE A 103 0.46 -13.39 -16.78
CA ILE A 103 -0.21 -13.00 -18.02
C ILE A 103 -1.58 -13.66 -18.05
N VAL A 104 -2.64 -12.86 -18.25
CA VAL A 104 -3.98 -13.39 -18.55
C VAL A 104 -4.08 -13.52 -20.07
N PRO A 105 -4.09 -14.75 -20.63
CA PRO A 105 -4.31 -14.91 -22.06
C PRO A 105 -5.72 -14.41 -22.42
N GLY A 106 -5.81 -13.70 -23.53
CA GLY A 106 -7.07 -13.19 -24.08
C GLY A 106 -7.95 -14.29 -24.66
#